data_AF-A0AA85B3T5-F1
#
_entry.id   AF-A0AA85B3T5-F1
#
_cell.length_a   1.000
_cell.length_b   1.000
_cell.length_c   1.000
_cell.angle_alpha   90.00
_cell.angle_beta   90.00
_cell.angle_gamma   90.00
#
_symmetry.space_group_name_H-M   'P 1'
#
loop_
_entity.id
_entity.type
_entity.pdbx_description
1 polymer ?
#
loop_
_entity_poly.entity_id
_entity_poly.type
_entity_poly.pdbx_seq_one_letter_code
_entity_poly.pdbx_strand_id
1 'polypeptide(L)'
;MSKDIPKLDPFRTKAEIKGKKQKRSQGSSHYRPKAPTELTRLPAFKDVSPSEHQELFVKKLQQCCVVFNFEDSTSDVSSKEIKRTFLNELVEYISVTRNALNESVYQPIVSMIACNIFRPLPPSDNPDFDPEEDDPILEAAWPHLSYVYEFFLRFLESPDFQPVAAKKYIDQKFVLQLLELFDSEDPRERELLKTVVHRIYGKFLGLRSFIRKQINNIFLRFIYETEQFNGVGELLEILGSIINGFALPLKSEHTRFLAKVLIPLHKAKSLVTFHPQV
;
A
#
# COMPACT_ATOMS: atom_id res chain seq x y z
N MET A 1 -55.14 -6.81 45.73
CA MET A 1 -54.15 -6.00 44.98
C MET A 1 -52.78 -6.57 45.23
N SER A 2 -52.39 -7.59 44.46
CA SER A 2 -51.06 -8.21 44.52
C SER A 2 -50.29 -7.78 43.27
N LYS A 3 -49.09 -7.25 43.45
CA LYS A 3 -48.18 -6.83 42.37
C LYS A 3 -47.47 -8.06 41.81
N ASP A 4 -47.64 -8.32 40.51
CA ASP A 4 -46.83 -9.28 39.78
C ASP A 4 -45.42 -8.74 39.57
N ILE A 5 -44.43 -9.50 40.04
CA ILE A 5 -43.01 -9.31 39.75
C ILE A 5 -42.65 -10.31 38.65
N PRO A 6 -42.17 -9.91 37.47
CA PRO A 6 -41.65 -10.87 36.51
C PRO A 6 -40.33 -11.45 37.02
N LYS A 7 -40.30 -12.78 37.12
CA LYS A 7 -39.13 -13.60 37.48
C LYS A 7 -37.99 -13.33 36.50
N LEU A 8 -36.84 -12.91 37.02
CA LEU A 8 -35.57 -12.87 36.29
C LEU A 8 -35.03 -14.29 36.12
N ASP A 9 -34.70 -14.63 34.87
CA ASP A 9 -34.10 -15.90 34.45
C ASP A 9 -32.68 -16.07 35.04
N PRO A 10 -32.34 -17.17 35.73
CA PRO A 10 -31.06 -17.30 36.45
C PRO A 10 -29.85 -17.51 35.53
N PHE A 11 -30.05 -17.73 34.23
CA PHE A 11 -28.96 -18.04 33.29
C PHE A 11 -28.45 -16.83 32.48
N ARG A 12 -28.90 -15.61 32.80
CA ARG A 12 -28.39 -14.40 32.16
C ARG A 12 -27.04 -13.99 32.76
N THR A 13 -25.95 -14.44 32.14
CA THR A 13 -24.58 -14.02 32.47
C THR A 13 -24.46 -12.49 32.41
N LYS A 14 -23.75 -11.90 33.40
CA LYS A 14 -23.48 -10.45 33.56
C LYS A 14 -22.86 -9.73 32.32
N ALA A 15 -22.64 -10.43 31.22
CA ALA A 15 -22.10 -9.91 29.97
C ALA A 15 -23.12 -9.12 29.13
N GLU A 16 -24.43 -9.37 29.25
CA GLU A 16 -25.44 -8.72 28.39
C GLU A 16 -25.85 -7.29 28.83
N ILE A 17 -25.41 -6.83 30.01
CA ILE A 17 -25.79 -5.50 30.55
C ILE A 17 -24.74 -4.41 30.25
N LYS A 18 -23.57 -4.76 29.70
CA LYS A 18 -22.63 -3.75 29.20
C LYS A 18 -22.89 -3.51 27.72
N GLY A 19 -23.73 -2.52 27.44
CA GLY A 19 -23.83 -1.92 26.11
C GLY A 19 -22.43 -1.65 25.54
N LYS A 20 -22.27 -1.94 24.25
CA LYS A 20 -21.05 -1.73 23.45
C LYS A 20 -20.49 -0.33 23.70
N LYS A 21 -19.57 -0.20 24.67
CA LYS A 21 -18.66 0.94 24.73
C LYS A 21 -17.61 0.68 23.66
N GLN A 22 -17.76 1.38 22.55
CA GLN A 22 -16.75 1.54 21.51
C GLN A 22 -15.43 1.92 22.20
N LYS A 23 -14.53 0.95 22.37
CA LYS A 23 -13.18 1.21 22.87
C LYS A 23 -12.46 1.92 21.73
N ARG A 24 -12.13 3.20 21.93
CA ARG A 24 -11.20 3.96 21.09
C ARG A 24 -9.97 3.09 20.82
N SER A 25 -9.63 2.91 19.55
CA SER A 25 -8.36 2.31 19.13
C SER A 25 -7.23 3.03 19.87
N GLN A 26 -6.38 2.27 20.54
CA GLN A 26 -5.15 2.83 21.09
C GLN A 26 -4.22 3.06 19.92
N GLY A 27 -4.15 4.33 19.48
CA GLY A 27 -3.24 4.78 18.44
C GLY A 27 -1.81 4.35 18.73
N SER A 28 -1.17 3.77 17.73
CA SER A 28 0.25 3.49 17.72
C SER A 28 1.01 4.83 17.73
N SER A 29 1.62 5.15 18.86
CA SER A 29 2.35 6.40 19.05
C SER A 29 3.68 6.38 18.30
N HIS A 30 3.64 6.62 16.99
CA HIS A 30 4.83 7.02 16.22
C HIS A 30 4.61 8.29 15.40
N TYR A 31 3.80 9.21 15.93
CA TYR A 31 3.95 10.62 15.61
C TYR A 31 5.35 11.07 16.06
N ARG A 32 6.28 11.20 15.13
CA ARG A 32 7.39 12.14 15.26
C ARG A 32 6.87 13.51 14.82
N PRO A 33 6.57 14.45 15.72
CA PRO A 33 6.28 15.80 15.31
C PRO A 33 7.63 16.48 15.05
N LYS A 34 8.03 16.62 13.78
CA LYS A 34 9.09 17.57 13.41
C LYS A 34 8.76 18.28 12.10
N ALA A 35 8.54 19.59 12.22
CA ALA A 35 8.33 20.62 11.19
C ALA A 35 6.86 20.83 10.70
N PRO A 36 6.48 22.07 10.35
CA PRO A 36 5.19 22.67 10.69
C PRO A 36 4.00 21.98 10.03
N THR A 37 2.93 21.80 10.81
CA THR A 37 1.64 21.22 10.43
C THR A 37 0.90 22.03 9.36
N GLU A 38 1.35 23.26 9.09
CA GLU A 38 0.81 24.13 8.05
C GLU A 38 1.65 24.06 6.77
N LEU A 39 1.03 23.52 5.72
CA LEU A 39 1.60 23.60 4.38
C LEU A 39 1.54 25.02 3.84
N THR A 40 2.60 25.44 3.17
CA THR A 40 2.65 26.74 2.52
C THR A 40 2.09 26.60 1.11
N ARG A 41 1.08 27.40 0.77
CA ARG A 41 0.56 27.46 -0.60
C ARG A 41 1.66 27.91 -1.56
N LEU A 42 1.86 27.13 -2.61
CA LEU A 42 2.79 27.39 -3.70
C LEU A 42 1.98 27.67 -4.98
N PRO A 43 2.52 28.47 -5.91
CA PRO A 43 1.83 28.74 -7.17
C PRO A 43 1.60 27.46 -7.99
N ALA A 44 0.58 27.46 -8.85
CA ALA A 44 0.34 26.37 -9.77
C ALA A 44 1.40 26.37 -10.90
N PHE A 45 1.67 25.22 -11.50
CA PHE A 45 2.67 25.13 -12.59
C PHE A 45 2.34 26.04 -13.79
N LYS A 46 1.06 26.24 -14.08
CA LYS A 46 0.58 27.12 -15.16
C LYS A 46 0.89 28.61 -14.95
N ASP A 47 1.10 29.03 -13.69
CA ASP A 47 1.28 30.44 -13.32
C ASP A 47 2.77 30.83 -13.23
N VAL A 48 3.67 29.90 -13.55
CA VAL A 48 5.12 30.02 -13.34
C VAL A 48 5.86 29.73 -14.65
N SER A 49 7.01 30.38 -14.85
CA SER A 49 7.82 30.16 -16.05
C SER A 49 8.36 28.72 -16.12
N PRO A 50 8.52 28.12 -17.32
CA PRO A 50 9.06 26.76 -17.46
C PRO A 50 10.43 26.55 -16.80
N SER A 51 11.25 27.61 -16.70
CA SER A 51 12.55 27.59 -16.02
C SER A 51 12.46 27.32 -14.51
N GLU A 52 11.38 27.72 -13.86
CA GLU A 52 11.17 27.58 -12.41
C GLU A 52 10.39 26.30 -12.06
N HIS A 53 9.83 25.60 -13.05
CA HIS A 53 9.01 24.41 -12.84
C HIS A 53 9.74 23.30 -12.09
N GLN A 54 11.01 23.07 -12.38
CA GLN A 54 11.80 22.03 -11.73
C GLN A 54 12.03 22.31 -10.24
N GLU A 55 12.32 23.56 -9.88
CA GLU A 55 12.48 23.95 -8.48
C GLU A 55 11.13 23.87 -7.73
N LEU A 56 10.06 24.34 -8.37
CA LEU A 56 8.70 24.25 -7.83
C LEU A 56 8.25 22.80 -7.61
N PHE A 57 8.60 21.91 -8.53
CA PHE A 57 8.31 20.48 -8.45
C PHE A 57 8.98 19.86 -7.22
N VAL A 58 10.27 20.14 -6.99
CA VAL A 58 10.98 19.67 -5.79
C VAL A 58 10.38 20.24 -4.51
N LYS A 59 10.03 21.54 -4.47
CA LYS A 59 9.39 22.17 -3.30
C LYS A 59 8.04 21.53 -2.97
N LYS A 60 7.22 21.23 -3.98
CA LYS A 60 5.94 20.51 -3.80
C LYS A 60 6.15 19.10 -3.28
N LEU A 61 7.10 18.34 -3.83
CA LEU A 61 7.45 16.99 -3.35
C LEU A 61 7.84 17.00 -1.86
N GLN A 62 8.69 17.96 -1.45
CA GLN A 62 9.13 18.10 -0.06
C GLN A 62 7.96 18.40 0.88
N GLN A 63 7.02 19.27 0.49
CA GLN A 63 5.82 19.55 1.28
C GLN A 63 4.88 18.33 1.35
N CYS A 64 4.77 17.54 0.27
CA CYS A 64 3.98 16.32 0.25
C CYS A 64 4.54 15.19 1.15
N CYS A 65 5.77 15.30 1.65
CA CYS A 65 6.31 14.38 2.67
C CYS A 65 5.62 14.51 4.04
N VAL A 66 4.90 15.61 4.31
CA VAL A 66 4.15 15.79 5.57
C VAL A 66 2.92 14.89 5.57
N VAL A 67 2.85 13.94 6.51
CA VAL A 67 1.74 13.00 6.64
C VAL A 67 0.71 13.53 7.63
N PHE A 68 -0.57 13.51 7.25
CA PHE A 68 -1.67 14.00 8.07
C PHE A 68 -2.42 12.85 8.73
N ASN A 69 -2.99 13.10 9.92
CA ASN A 69 -3.95 12.17 10.52
C ASN A 69 -5.30 12.29 9.81
N PHE A 70 -5.85 11.20 9.30
CA PHE A 70 -7.21 11.18 8.73
C PHE A 70 -8.27 10.59 9.68
N GLU A 71 -7.87 10.05 10.84
CA GLU A 71 -8.81 9.61 11.87
C GLU A 71 -9.58 10.80 12.50
N ASP A 72 -8.94 11.98 12.54
CA ASP A 72 -9.60 13.24 12.88
C ASP A 72 -9.92 14.01 11.60
N SER A 73 -11.19 13.98 11.18
CA SER A 73 -11.67 14.66 9.99
C SER A 73 -11.68 16.19 10.10
N THR A 74 -11.54 16.73 11.32
CA THR A 74 -11.61 18.17 11.60
C THR A 74 -10.23 18.82 11.73
N SER A 75 -9.18 18.03 11.94
CA SER A 75 -7.81 18.55 12.01
C SER A 75 -7.27 18.92 10.63
N ASP A 76 -6.46 19.98 10.56
CA ASP A 76 -5.61 20.32 9.42
C ASP A 76 -6.32 20.37 8.05
N VAL A 77 -7.63 20.66 8.01
CA VAL A 77 -8.46 20.60 6.80
C VAL A 77 -7.85 21.42 5.65
N SER A 78 -7.36 22.62 5.96
CA SER A 78 -6.68 23.49 4.98
C SER A 78 -5.42 22.85 4.42
N SER A 79 -4.53 22.33 5.28
CA SER A 79 -3.29 21.66 4.86
C SER A 79 -3.56 20.35 4.10
N LYS A 80 -4.57 19.58 4.51
CA LYS A 80 -5.01 18.37 3.80
C LYS A 80 -5.47 18.69 2.38
N GLU A 81 -6.22 19.77 2.20
CA GLU A 81 -6.67 20.22 0.89
C GLU A 81 -5.48 20.72 0.04
N ILE A 82 -4.57 21.51 0.61
CA ILE A 82 -3.35 21.97 -0.07
C ILE A 82 -2.52 20.79 -0.57
N LYS A 83 -2.29 19.77 0.27
CA LYS A 83 -1.57 18.56 -0.12
C LYS A 83 -2.29 17.82 -1.25
N ARG A 84 -3.62 17.72 -1.20
CA ARG A 84 -4.40 17.08 -2.28
C ARG A 84 -4.19 17.80 -3.61
N THR A 85 -4.27 19.13 -3.61
CA THR A 85 -4.00 19.94 -4.81
C THR A 85 -2.59 19.72 -5.33
N PHE A 86 -1.58 19.76 -4.46
CA PHE A 86 -0.19 19.52 -4.87
C PHE A 86 0.03 18.13 -5.44
N LEU A 87 -0.50 17.07 -4.81
CA LEU A 87 -0.40 15.71 -5.33
C LEU A 87 -1.04 15.57 -6.72
N ASN A 88 -2.23 16.15 -6.92
CA ASN A 88 -2.88 16.16 -8.21
C ASN A 88 -2.05 16.90 -9.29
N GLU A 89 -1.52 18.07 -8.95
CA GLU A 89 -0.65 18.82 -9.87
C GLU A 89 0.66 18.09 -10.18
N LEU A 90 1.23 17.34 -9.22
CA LEU A 90 2.42 16.52 -9.43
C LEU A 90 2.14 15.36 -10.40
N VAL A 91 0.97 14.71 -10.29
CA VAL A 91 0.50 13.67 -11.23
C VAL A 91 0.32 14.25 -12.63
N GLU A 92 -0.30 15.41 -12.75
CA GLU A 92 -0.49 16.07 -14.05
C GLU A 92 0.87 16.48 -14.66
N TYR A 93 1.75 17.10 -13.86
CA TYR A 93 3.07 17.56 -14.32
C TYR A 93 3.91 16.43 -14.90
N ILE A 94 4.01 15.29 -14.22
CA ILE A 94 4.81 14.14 -14.69
C ILE A 94 4.17 13.44 -15.91
N SER A 95 2.86 13.57 -16.07
CA SER A 95 2.13 12.94 -17.19
C SER A 95 2.23 13.75 -18.48
N VAL A 96 2.24 15.08 -18.38
CA VAL A 96 2.21 15.99 -19.55
C VAL A 96 3.61 16.49 -19.94
N THR A 97 4.48 16.71 -18.97
CA THR A 97 5.77 17.39 -19.20
C THR A 97 6.84 16.42 -19.67
N ARG A 98 7.40 16.65 -20.86
CA ARG A 98 8.56 15.93 -21.36
C ARG A 98 9.82 16.32 -20.59
N ASN A 99 10.71 15.35 -20.36
CA ASN A 99 11.95 15.51 -19.60
C ASN A 99 11.73 16.03 -18.17
N ALA A 100 10.57 15.73 -17.57
CA ALA A 100 10.30 16.09 -16.18
C ALA A 100 11.26 15.42 -15.18
N LEU A 101 11.83 14.27 -15.56
CA LEU A 101 12.65 13.40 -14.73
C LEU A 101 14.15 13.59 -14.98
N ASN A 102 14.75 14.60 -14.35
CA ASN A 102 16.21 14.72 -14.24
C ASN A 102 16.75 13.87 -13.05
N GLU A 103 18.07 13.71 -12.94
CA GLU A 103 18.66 12.88 -11.87
C GLU A 103 18.40 13.43 -10.45
N SER A 104 18.28 14.75 -10.30
CA SER A 104 18.10 15.38 -8.98
C SER A 104 16.70 15.17 -8.39
N VAL A 105 15.68 14.91 -9.20
CA VAL A 105 14.31 14.67 -8.70
C VAL A 105 14.06 13.24 -8.21
N TYR A 106 14.89 12.25 -8.59
CA TYR A 106 14.67 10.86 -8.19
C TYR A 106 14.65 10.66 -6.67
N GLN A 107 15.59 11.28 -5.94
CA GLN A 107 15.63 11.17 -4.49
C GLN A 107 14.41 11.82 -3.81
N PRO A 108 14.03 13.09 -4.12
CA PRO A 108 12.80 13.69 -3.61
C PRO A 108 11.54 12.87 -3.91
N ILE A 109 11.41 12.34 -5.14
CA ILE A 109 10.27 11.50 -5.54
C ILE A 109 10.17 10.26 -4.67
N VAL A 110 11.25 9.47 -4.59
CA VAL A 110 11.24 8.20 -3.84
C VAL A 110 11.06 8.47 -2.35
N SER A 111 11.60 9.57 -1.82
CA SER A 111 11.39 9.97 -0.42
C SER A 111 9.93 10.34 -0.14
N MET A 112 9.30 11.11 -1.02
CA MET A 112 7.88 11.49 -0.90
C MET A 112 6.99 10.25 -0.93
N ILE A 113 7.25 9.32 -1.86
CA ILE A 113 6.52 8.04 -1.93
C ILE A 113 6.71 7.25 -0.62
N ALA A 114 7.97 7.02 -0.22
CA ALA A 114 8.31 6.21 0.95
C ALA A 114 7.70 6.76 2.25
N CYS A 115 7.74 8.07 2.47
CA CYS A 115 7.16 8.70 3.66
C CYS A 115 5.63 8.57 3.74
N ASN A 116 4.94 8.42 2.61
CA ASN A 116 3.49 8.33 2.57
C ASN A 116 2.99 6.87 2.61
N ILE A 117 3.61 5.97 1.83
CA ILE A 117 3.10 4.59 1.70
C ILE A 117 3.60 3.65 2.79
N PHE A 118 4.85 3.79 3.25
CA PHE A 118 5.44 2.86 4.21
C PHE A 118 4.98 3.20 5.62
N ARG A 119 3.97 2.46 6.06
CA ARG A 119 3.38 2.54 7.39
C ARG A 119 3.14 1.14 7.94
N PRO A 120 3.14 0.96 9.27
CA PRO A 120 2.60 -0.27 9.84
C PRO A 120 1.11 -0.34 9.51
N LEU A 121 0.67 -1.49 9.01
CA LEU A 121 -0.75 -1.76 8.80
C LEU A 121 -1.45 -1.88 10.17
N PRO A 122 -2.71 -1.43 10.29
CA PRO A 122 -3.48 -1.63 11.51
C PRO A 122 -3.56 -3.15 11.82
N PRO A 123 -3.53 -3.54 13.11
CA PRO A 123 -3.72 -4.94 13.46
C PRO A 123 -5.12 -5.39 12.98
N SER A 124 -5.21 -6.62 12.46
CA SER A 124 -6.51 -7.22 12.20
C SER A 124 -7.21 -7.47 13.54
N ASP A 125 -8.30 -6.74 13.79
CA ASP A 125 -9.06 -6.82 15.03
C ASP A 125 -10.00 -8.05 15.08
N ASN A 126 -10.11 -8.81 13.97
CA ASN A 126 -11.02 -9.95 13.84
C ASN A 126 -10.28 -11.27 13.50
N PRO A 127 -9.99 -12.14 14.48
CA PRO A 127 -9.35 -13.43 14.25
C PRO A 127 -10.24 -14.44 13.51
N ASP A 128 -11.56 -14.22 13.47
CA ASP A 128 -12.54 -15.01 12.74
C ASP A 128 -13.01 -14.29 11.46
N PHE A 129 -12.22 -13.33 10.95
CA PHE A 129 -12.56 -12.59 9.73
C PHE A 129 -12.82 -13.54 8.57
N ASP A 130 -14.02 -13.45 8.00
CA ASP A 130 -14.39 -14.16 6.80
C ASP A 130 -14.27 -13.19 5.61
N PRO A 131 -13.29 -13.37 4.71
CA PRO A 131 -13.13 -12.52 3.54
C PRO A 131 -14.33 -12.50 2.59
N GLU A 132 -15.26 -13.47 2.70
CA GLU A 132 -16.48 -13.51 1.90
C GLU A 132 -17.65 -12.75 2.55
N GLU A 133 -17.70 -12.68 3.89
CA GLU A 133 -18.85 -12.10 4.62
C GLU A 133 -18.56 -10.71 5.23
N ASP A 134 -17.29 -10.43 5.59
CA ASP A 134 -16.93 -9.20 6.28
C ASP A 134 -16.49 -8.08 5.33
N ASP A 135 -17.00 -6.87 5.59
CA ASP A 135 -16.60 -5.67 4.85
C ASP A 135 -15.12 -5.33 5.13
N PRO A 136 -14.29 -5.06 4.10
CA PRO A 136 -12.90 -4.73 4.29
C PRO A 136 -12.73 -3.37 4.98
N ILE A 137 -11.74 -3.26 5.86
CA ILE A 137 -11.39 -1.98 6.46
C ILE A 137 -10.73 -1.10 5.41
N LEU A 138 -11.38 0.03 5.11
CA LEU A 138 -10.88 1.03 4.17
C LEU A 138 -9.88 1.98 4.83
N GLU A 139 -8.83 2.33 4.10
CA GLU A 139 -7.80 3.25 4.61
C GLU A 139 -8.34 4.69 4.68
N ALA A 140 -8.28 5.31 5.86
CA ALA A 140 -8.76 6.67 6.09
C ALA A 140 -7.93 7.71 5.31
N ALA A 141 -6.63 7.47 5.15
CA ALA A 141 -5.72 8.34 4.39
C ALA A 141 -5.82 8.19 2.86
N TRP A 142 -6.78 7.38 2.36
CA TRP A 142 -6.98 7.14 0.93
C TRP A 142 -7.07 8.40 0.05
N PRO A 143 -7.69 9.53 0.48
CA PRO A 143 -7.74 10.75 -0.32
C PRO A 143 -6.37 11.34 -0.68
N HIS A 144 -5.30 11.00 0.05
CA HIS A 144 -3.93 11.35 -0.32
C HIS A 144 -3.19 10.15 -0.93
N LEU A 145 -3.36 8.95 -0.36
CA LEU A 145 -2.65 7.76 -0.83
C LEU A 145 -2.98 7.39 -2.28
N SER A 146 -4.23 7.57 -2.72
CA SER A 146 -4.62 7.32 -4.11
C SER A 146 -3.74 8.10 -5.09
N TYR A 147 -3.54 9.39 -4.85
CA TYR A 147 -2.68 10.23 -5.68
C TYR A 147 -1.20 9.88 -5.54
N VAL A 148 -0.73 9.44 -4.37
CA VAL A 148 0.66 9.00 -4.20
C VAL A 148 0.94 7.74 -5.00
N TYR A 149 0.03 6.75 -4.96
CA TYR A 149 0.15 5.54 -5.78
C TYR A 149 0.01 5.83 -7.27
N GLU A 150 -0.92 6.68 -7.66
CA GLU A 150 -1.06 7.13 -9.05
C GLU A 150 0.21 7.83 -9.55
N PHE A 151 0.75 8.77 -8.75
CA PHE A 151 2.01 9.44 -9.05
C PHE A 151 3.15 8.45 -9.18
N PHE A 152 3.24 7.47 -8.28
CA PHE A 152 4.27 6.44 -8.35
C PHE A 152 4.16 5.60 -9.63
N LEU A 153 2.94 5.23 -10.02
CA LEU A 153 2.70 4.49 -11.25
C LEU A 153 3.09 5.31 -12.47
N ARG A 154 2.66 6.57 -12.58
CA ARG A 154 3.03 7.49 -13.67
C ARG A 154 4.55 7.70 -13.72
N PHE A 155 5.21 7.83 -12.58
CA PHE A 155 6.67 7.92 -12.49
C PHE A 155 7.36 6.69 -13.08
N LEU A 156 6.90 5.49 -12.73
CA LEU A 156 7.45 4.24 -13.28
C LEU A 156 7.13 4.07 -14.77
N GLU A 157 5.95 4.49 -15.23
CA GLU A 157 5.49 4.34 -16.62
C GLU A 157 6.02 5.43 -17.57
N SER A 158 6.56 6.52 -17.03
CA SER A 158 7.12 7.62 -17.82
C SER A 158 8.16 7.11 -18.84
N PRO A 159 8.10 7.57 -20.10
CA PRO A 159 9.10 7.21 -21.11
C PRO A 159 10.50 7.74 -20.76
N ASP A 160 10.58 8.80 -19.97
CA ASP A 160 11.82 9.43 -19.53
C ASP A 160 12.43 8.75 -18.28
N PHE A 161 11.77 7.71 -17.76
CA PHE A 161 12.24 6.98 -16.59
C PHE A 161 13.55 6.24 -16.85
N GLN A 162 14.55 6.47 -16.00
CA GLN A 162 15.88 5.87 -16.08
C GLN A 162 16.10 4.88 -14.93
N PRO A 163 16.05 3.55 -15.17
CA PRO A 163 16.26 2.54 -14.14
C PRO A 163 17.63 2.64 -13.44
N VAL A 164 18.65 3.15 -14.15
CA VAL A 164 20.02 3.29 -13.62
C VAL A 164 20.14 4.40 -12.58
N ALA A 165 19.37 5.48 -12.72
CA ALA A 165 19.28 6.54 -11.71
C ALA A 165 18.41 6.07 -10.53
N ALA A 166 17.27 5.44 -10.82
CA ALA A 166 16.31 4.99 -9.81
C ALA A 166 16.84 3.88 -8.89
N LYS A 167 17.69 2.96 -9.39
CA LYS A 167 18.20 1.82 -8.59
C LYS A 167 19.02 2.23 -7.35
N LYS A 168 19.48 3.50 -7.29
CA LYS A 168 20.17 4.06 -6.12
C LYS A 168 19.22 4.23 -4.92
N TYR A 169 17.91 4.36 -5.18
CA TYR A 169 16.89 4.67 -4.20
C TYR A 169 15.83 3.55 -4.06
N ILE A 170 15.55 2.83 -5.15
CA ILE A 170 14.70 1.64 -5.16
C ILE A 170 15.60 0.41 -5.00
N ASP A 171 15.88 0.04 -3.76
CA ASP A 171 16.73 -1.09 -3.40
C ASP A 171 15.91 -2.28 -2.87
N GLN A 172 16.60 -3.31 -2.37
CA GLN A 172 15.95 -4.49 -1.79
C GLN A 172 15.11 -4.15 -0.55
N LYS A 173 15.53 -3.15 0.24
CA LYS A 173 14.79 -2.72 1.43
C LYS A 173 13.49 -2.04 1.03
N PHE A 174 13.52 -1.15 0.04
CA PHE A 174 12.33 -0.51 -0.52
C PHE A 174 11.32 -1.57 -1.01
N VAL A 175 11.80 -2.57 -1.77
CA VAL A 175 10.95 -3.66 -2.26
C VAL A 175 10.37 -4.49 -1.13
N LEU A 176 11.15 -4.79 -0.09
CA LEU A 176 10.65 -5.54 1.06
C LEU A 176 9.50 -4.81 1.75
N GLN A 177 9.68 -3.52 2.05
CA GLN A 177 8.63 -2.70 2.66
C GLN A 177 7.40 -2.57 1.77
N LEU A 178 7.58 -2.55 0.44
CA LEU A 178 6.48 -2.51 -0.51
C LEU A 178 5.69 -3.84 -0.53
N LEU A 179 6.37 -4.98 -0.41
CA LEU A 179 5.73 -6.30 -0.35
C LEU A 179 4.99 -6.53 0.98
N GLU A 180 5.44 -5.92 2.07
CA GLU A 180 4.73 -5.98 3.37
C GLU A 180 3.35 -5.31 3.30
N LEU A 181 3.16 -4.30 2.44
CA LEU A 181 1.88 -3.60 2.27
C LEU A 181 0.81 -4.42 1.54
N PHE A 182 1.17 -5.55 0.92
CA PHE A 182 0.17 -6.45 0.30
C PHE A 182 -0.78 -7.07 1.32
N ASP A 183 -0.45 -7.01 2.60
CA ASP A 183 -1.34 -7.45 3.67
C ASP A 183 -2.41 -6.40 4.04
N SER A 184 -2.47 -5.27 3.32
CA SER A 184 -3.51 -4.25 3.52
C SER A 184 -4.90 -4.83 3.30
N GLU A 185 -5.85 -4.52 4.18
CA GLU A 185 -7.26 -4.93 4.04
C GLU A 185 -7.96 -4.19 2.90
N ASP A 186 -7.47 -3.00 2.52
CA ASP A 186 -8.06 -2.19 1.46
C ASP A 186 -7.72 -2.79 0.07
N PRO A 187 -8.71 -3.34 -0.67
CA PRO A 187 -8.47 -3.95 -1.98
C PRO A 187 -7.94 -2.95 -3.00
N ARG A 188 -8.26 -1.65 -2.85
CA ARG A 188 -7.81 -0.61 -3.77
C ARG A 188 -6.30 -0.39 -3.65
N GLU A 189 -5.77 -0.48 -2.43
CA GLU A 189 -4.33 -0.38 -2.17
C GLU A 189 -3.60 -1.59 -2.78
N ARG A 190 -4.13 -2.81 -2.57
CA ARG A 190 -3.55 -4.04 -3.12
C ARG A 190 -3.49 -4.04 -4.64
N GLU A 191 -4.53 -3.56 -5.32
CA GLU A 191 -4.56 -3.48 -6.79
C GLU A 191 -3.50 -2.52 -7.36
N LEU A 192 -3.27 -1.38 -6.69
CA LEU A 192 -2.21 -0.44 -7.09
C LEU A 192 -0.83 -1.01 -6.79
N LEU A 193 -0.64 -1.63 -5.61
CA LEU A 193 0.60 -2.32 -5.24
C LEU A 193 0.95 -3.43 -6.24
N LYS A 194 -0.03 -4.22 -6.67
CA LYS A 194 0.11 -5.24 -7.71
C LYS A 194 0.75 -4.66 -8.96
N THR A 195 0.16 -3.59 -9.46
CA THR A 195 0.61 -2.92 -10.69
C THR A 195 2.01 -2.34 -10.51
N VAL A 196 2.27 -1.65 -9.40
CA VAL A 196 3.57 -1.05 -9.07
C VAL A 196 4.67 -2.11 -8.99
N VAL A 197 4.47 -3.20 -8.24
CA VAL A 197 5.45 -4.28 -8.10
C VAL A 197 5.71 -4.95 -9.45
N HIS A 198 4.67 -5.19 -10.25
CA HIS A 198 4.84 -5.74 -11.59
C HIS A 198 5.72 -4.83 -12.48
N ARG A 199 5.50 -3.51 -12.45
CA ARG A 199 6.33 -2.54 -13.19
C ARG A 199 7.78 -2.52 -12.69
N ILE A 200 7.99 -2.56 -11.36
CA ILE A 200 9.34 -2.66 -10.77
C ILE A 200 10.03 -3.94 -11.23
N TYR A 201 9.34 -5.09 -11.18
CA TYR A 201 9.89 -6.37 -11.64
C TYR A 201 10.30 -6.33 -13.12
N GLY A 202 9.48 -5.70 -13.96
CA GLY A 202 9.75 -5.51 -15.38
C GLY A 202 11.02 -4.70 -15.63
N LYS A 203 11.13 -3.52 -14.98
CA LYS A 203 12.18 -2.52 -15.23
C LYS A 203 13.50 -2.81 -14.52
N PHE A 204 13.48 -3.46 -13.36
CA PHE A 204 14.68 -3.70 -12.55
C PHE A 204 15.11 -5.17 -12.60
N LEU A 205 15.91 -5.53 -13.61
CA LEU A 205 16.43 -6.89 -13.79
C LEU A 205 17.14 -7.44 -12.54
N GLY A 206 17.91 -6.59 -11.85
CA GLY A 206 18.67 -6.97 -10.65
C GLY A 206 17.80 -7.29 -9.42
N LEU A 207 16.55 -6.80 -9.38
CA LEU A 207 15.63 -7.05 -8.26
C LEU A 207 14.75 -8.28 -8.48
N ARG A 208 14.71 -8.84 -9.71
CA ARG A 208 13.81 -9.95 -10.06
C ARG A 208 13.98 -11.19 -9.18
N SER A 209 15.22 -11.61 -8.96
CA SER A 209 15.50 -12.77 -8.10
C SER A 209 15.08 -12.51 -6.66
N PHE A 210 15.32 -11.30 -6.15
CA PHE A 210 14.93 -10.90 -4.81
C PHE A 210 13.41 -10.89 -4.64
N ILE A 211 12.67 -10.26 -5.56
CA ILE A 211 11.20 -10.21 -5.55
C ILE A 211 10.61 -11.64 -5.52
N ARG A 212 11.05 -12.52 -6.43
CA ARG A 212 10.57 -13.93 -6.44
C ARG A 212 10.87 -14.65 -5.13
N LYS A 213 12.04 -14.43 -4.54
CA LYS A 213 12.41 -15.03 -3.26
C LYS A 213 11.54 -14.51 -2.12
N GLN A 214 11.25 -13.22 -2.07
CA GLN A 214 10.41 -12.64 -1.00
C GLN A 214 8.95 -13.07 -1.14
N ILE A 215 8.38 -13.07 -2.35
CA ILE A 215 7.03 -13.59 -2.57
C ILE A 215 6.94 -15.07 -2.15
N ASN A 216 7.96 -15.87 -2.48
CA ASN A 216 8.02 -17.26 -2.04
C ASN A 216 8.05 -17.36 -0.50
N ASN A 217 8.87 -16.55 0.18
CA ASN A 217 8.88 -16.52 1.65
C ASN A 217 7.52 -16.14 2.25
N ILE A 218 6.82 -15.16 1.65
CA ILE A 218 5.47 -14.77 2.08
C ILE A 218 4.51 -15.95 1.94
N PHE A 219 4.51 -16.65 0.80
CA PHE A 219 3.66 -17.82 0.61
C PHE A 219 4.01 -18.97 1.55
N LEU A 220 5.29 -19.25 1.79
CA LEU A 220 5.69 -20.28 2.75
C LEU A 220 5.21 -19.94 4.16
N ARG A 221 5.34 -18.70 4.60
CA ARG A 221 4.82 -18.23 5.89
C ARG A 221 3.29 -18.35 5.95
N PHE A 222 2.60 -17.96 4.88
CA PHE A 222 1.15 -18.10 4.78
C PHE A 222 0.71 -19.57 4.87
N ILE A 223 1.32 -20.47 4.11
CA ILE A 223 0.93 -21.90 4.05
C ILE A 223 1.24 -22.65 5.35
N TYR A 224 2.36 -22.34 6.00
CA TYR A 224 2.90 -23.17 7.08
C TYR A 224 2.87 -22.53 8.48
N GLU A 225 2.66 -21.21 8.59
CA GLU A 225 2.74 -20.51 9.88
C GLU A 225 1.44 -19.77 10.24
N THR A 226 0.99 -18.85 9.38
CA THR A 226 -0.09 -17.91 9.77
C THR A 226 -1.46 -18.30 9.23
N GLU A 227 -1.54 -18.92 8.05
CA GLU A 227 -2.77 -19.10 7.27
C GLU A 227 -3.57 -17.80 7.02
N GLN A 228 -2.95 -16.65 7.26
CA GLN A 228 -3.55 -15.32 7.19
C GLN A 228 -2.62 -14.40 6.38
N PHE A 229 -3.14 -13.91 5.25
CA PHE A 229 -2.52 -12.91 4.39
C PHE A 229 -3.54 -12.42 3.35
N ASN A 230 -3.77 -11.10 3.26
CA ASN A 230 -4.84 -10.55 2.41
C ASN A 230 -4.49 -10.54 0.91
N GLY A 231 -3.22 -10.38 0.55
CA GLY A 231 -2.78 -10.13 -0.83
C GLY A 231 -2.35 -11.36 -1.63
N VAL A 232 -2.84 -12.57 -1.30
CA VAL A 232 -2.40 -13.80 -1.97
C VAL A 232 -2.74 -13.77 -3.47
N GLY A 233 -3.97 -13.38 -3.81
CA GLY A 233 -4.45 -13.33 -5.20
C GLY A 233 -3.63 -12.37 -6.07
N GLU A 234 -3.37 -11.16 -5.58
CA GLU A 234 -2.61 -10.14 -6.31
C GLU A 234 -1.14 -10.56 -6.53
N LEU A 235 -0.52 -11.20 -5.53
CA LEU A 235 0.83 -11.75 -5.68
C LEU A 235 0.88 -12.91 -6.69
N LEU A 236 -0.16 -13.74 -6.74
CA LEU A 236 -0.30 -14.81 -7.73
C LEU A 236 -0.47 -14.26 -9.15
N GLU A 237 -1.24 -13.19 -9.35
CA GLU A 237 -1.37 -12.55 -10.66
C GLU A 237 -0.03 -12.02 -11.17
N ILE A 238 0.76 -11.38 -10.29
CA ILE A 238 2.13 -10.96 -10.64
C ILE A 238 2.96 -12.16 -11.06
N LEU A 239 2.91 -13.25 -10.28
CA LEU A 239 3.67 -14.46 -10.58
C LEU A 239 3.21 -15.14 -11.87
N GLY A 240 1.91 -15.19 -12.15
CA GLY A 240 1.37 -15.72 -13.41
C GLY A 240 1.93 -14.96 -14.61
N SER A 241 1.97 -13.63 -14.54
CA SER A 241 2.61 -12.81 -15.57
C SER A 241 4.11 -13.10 -15.71
N ILE A 242 4.82 -13.27 -14.59
CA ILE A 242 6.25 -13.62 -14.57
C ILE A 242 6.52 -15.00 -15.19
N ILE A 243 5.70 -16.00 -14.86
CA ILE A 243 5.82 -17.38 -15.33
C ILE A 243 5.62 -17.46 -16.84
N ASN A 244 4.64 -16.71 -17.38
CA ASN A 244 4.41 -16.61 -18.82
C ASN A 244 5.62 -16.07 -19.59
N GLY A 245 6.52 -15.32 -18.92
CA GLY A 245 7.77 -14.82 -19.48
C GLY A 245 8.98 -15.75 -19.33
N PHE A 246 8.83 -16.97 -18.82
CA PHE A 246 9.97 -17.88 -18.64
C PHE A 246 10.49 -18.43 -19.96
N ALA A 247 11.82 -18.44 -20.09
CA ALA A 247 12.49 -19.09 -21.21
C ALA A 247 12.54 -20.61 -21.01
N LEU A 248 12.50 -21.35 -22.12
CA LEU A 248 12.73 -22.79 -22.14
C LEU A 248 14.22 -23.10 -22.39
N PRO A 249 14.79 -24.15 -21.79
CA PRO A 249 14.16 -25.07 -20.84
C PRO A 249 13.94 -24.44 -19.46
N LEU A 250 12.88 -24.88 -18.76
CA LEU A 250 12.57 -24.39 -17.41
C LEU A 250 13.69 -24.72 -16.43
N LYS A 251 14.06 -23.71 -15.62
CA LYS A 251 15.02 -23.89 -14.53
C LYS A 251 14.42 -24.73 -13.41
N SER A 252 15.25 -25.51 -12.74
CA SER A 252 14.87 -26.33 -11.59
C SER A 252 14.27 -25.52 -10.43
N GLU A 253 14.64 -24.24 -10.29
CA GLU A 253 14.04 -23.33 -9.31
C GLU A 253 12.53 -23.13 -9.53
N HIS A 254 12.08 -23.07 -10.80
CA HIS A 254 10.67 -22.87 -11.14
C HIS A 254 9.85 -24.14 -10.91
N THR A 255 10.42 -25.31 -11.24
CA THR A 255 9.79 -26.61 -10.93
C THR A 255 9.67 -26.82 -9.41
N ARG A 256 10.68 -26.42 -8.64
CA ARG A 256 10.63 -26.47 -7.18
C ARG A 256 9.55 -25.52 -6.63
N PHE A 257 9.46 -24.32 -7.17
CA PHE A 257 8.44 -23.34 -6.77
C PHE A 257 7.02 -23.89 -6.98
N LEU A 258 6.75 -24.49 -8.14
CA LEU A 258 5.47 -25.17 -8.41
C LEU A 258 5.16 -26.25 -7.34
N ALA A 259 6.11 -27.17 -7.12
CA ALA A 259 5.89 -28.32 -6.25
C ALA A 259 5.82 -27.97 -4.75
N LYS A 260 6.53 -26.93 -4.32
CA LYS A 260 6.67 -26.57 -2.89
C LYS A 260 5.80 -25.40 -2.45
N VAL A 261 5.22 -24.65 -3.39
CA VAL A 261 4.47 -23.43 -3.07
C VAL A 261 3.09 -23.45 -3.73
N LEU A 262 3.02 -23.49 -5.07
CA LEU A 262 1.74 -23.44 -5.78
C LEU A 262 0.84 -24.64 -5.49
N ILE A 263 1.39 -25.87 -5.47
CA ILE A 263 0.59 -27.05 -5.12
C ILE A 263 0.08 -26.98 -3.66
N PRO A 264 0.92 -26.71 -2.64
CA PRO A 264 0.43 -26.56 -1.27
C PRO A 264 -0.59 -25.43 -1.05
N LEU A 265 -0.59 -24.35 -1.84
CA LEU A 265 -1.60 -23.28 -1.73
C LEU A 265 -3.03 -23.79 -1.88
N HIS A 266 -3.25 -24.88 -2.61
CA HIS A 266 -4.56 -25.52 -2.77
C HIS A 266 -5.13 -26.11 -1.48
N LYS A 267 -4.34 -26.18 -0.40
CA LYS A 267 -4.78 -26.66 0.91
C LYS A 267 -5.24 -25.54 1.85
N ALA A 268 -5.04 -24.28 1.47
CA ALA A 268 -5.42 -23.15 2.29
C ALA A 268 -6.95 -23.07 2.45
N LYS A 269 -7.42 -22.69 3.64
CA LYS A 269 -8.85 -22.53 3.93
C LYS A 269 -9.47 -21.40 3.09
N SER A 270 -8.72 -20.33 2.88
CA SER A 270 -9.12 -19.17 2.07
C SER A 270 -8.93 -19.37 0.56
N LEU A 271 -8.73 -20.60 0.07
CA LEU A 271 -8.49 -20.89 -1.35
C LEU A 271 -9.53 -20.23 -2.27
N VAL A 272 -10.80 -20.19 -1.86
CA VAL A 272 -11.90 -19.64 -2.68
C VAL A 272 -11.60 -18.22 -3.15
N THR A 273 -10.93 -17.40 -2.32
CA THR A 273 -10.61 -16.00 -2.61
C THR A 273 -9.59 -15.81 -3.73
N PHE A 274 -8.73 -16.80 -3.98
CA PHE A 274 -7.65 -16.72 -4.97
C PHE A 274 -7.57 -17.93 -5.91
N HIS A 275 -8.58 -18.80 -5.89
CA HIS A 275 -8.62 -20.03 -6.69
C HIS A 275 -8.46 -19.76 -8.20
N PRO A 276 -9.09 -18.73 -8.80
CA PRO A 276 -8.89 -18.41 -10.21
C PRO A 276 -7.45 -18.04 -10.60
N GLN A 277 -6.64 -17.60 -9.64
CA GLN A 277 -5.28 -17.09 -9.86
C GLN A 277 -4.18 -18.14 -9.65
N VAL A 278 -4.48 -19.29 -9.02
CA VAL A 278 -3.51 -20.37 -8.71
C VAL A 278 -3.27 -21.31 -9.87
#